data_AF-A0A094IHA0-F1
#
_entry.id   AF-A0A094IHA0-F1
#
_cell.length_a   1.000
_cell.length_b   1.000
_cell.length_c   1.000
_cell.angle_alpha   90.00
_cell.angle_beta   90.00
_cell.angle_gamma   90.00
#
_symmetry.space_group_name_H-M   'P 1'
#
loop_
_entity.id
_entity.type
_entity.pdbx_description
1 polymer ?
#
loop_
_entity_poly.entity_id
_entity_poly.type
_entity_poly.pdbx_seq_one_letter_code
_entity_poly.pdbx_strand_id
1 'polypeptide(L)'
;MLRVTKQEFEAWVKRVYLKTRGRELPGNYNHVLLSELYHEQSRRWAMIANNHLTSVLATTTNFVEMVLNCIVVEDSVKSRIQEIIQSKFEIKKLAAAKELKTLIEDEKRQPITYNHYYTDNIQNARHDAMKGNIQKAMHSVVEHDLCRFNVLIDPIKILASLQNRVIVNMDDQACSEALARLNAYYKVAMKTFVDNVCRQVIERHIVSDLPDLFSPMIVMELSDQDLVRIAEEPPQQKEKRAALSELAQNLRDSLLHLHN
;
A
#
# COMPACT_ATOMS: atom_id res chain seq x y z
N MET A 1 -8.47 -6.63 9.28
CA MET A 1 -9.14 -5.46 9.90
C MET A 1 -9.32 -5.73 11.38
N LEU A 2 -8.96 -4.78 12.24
CA LEU A 2 -9.43 -4.80 13.63
C LEU A 2 -10.95 -4.56 13.57
N ARG A 3 -11.75 -5.61 13.78
CA ARG A 3 -13.20 -5.46 13.94
C ARG A 3 -13.43 -4.94 15.35
N VAL A 4 -13.37 -3.62 15.49
CA VAL A 4 -13.62 -2.92 16.76
C VAL A 4 -14.98 -2.27 16.63
N THR A 5 -15.84 -2.48 17.62
CA THR A 5 -17.14 -1.81 17.67
C THR A 5 -16.94 -0.32 17.89
N LYS A 6 -17.93 0.50 17.50
CA LYS A 6 -17.88 1.95 17.71
C LYS A 6 -17.64 2.32 19.18
N GLN A 7 -18.27 1.60 20.11
CA GLN A 7 -18.13 1.83 21.55
C GLN A 7 -16.72 1.51 22.06
N GLU A 8 -16.11 0.42 21.61
CA GLU A 8 -14.74 0.07 21.98
C GLU A 8 -13.73 1.10 21.45
N PHE A 9 -13.99 1.64 20.25
CA PHE A 9 -13.16 2.67 19.64
C PHE A 9 -13.26 4.00 20.41
N GLU A 10 -14.47 4.43 20.76
CA GLU A 10 -14.71 5.62 21.61
C GLU A 10 -14.08 5.45 23.00
N ALA A 11 -14.21 4.26 23.61
CA ALA A 11 -13.58 3.96 24.88
C ALA A 11 -12.05 4.00 24.80
N TRP A 12 -11.46 3.53 23.70
CA TRP A 12 -10.02 3.65 23.46
C TRP A 12 -9.58 5.12 23.35
N VAL A 13 -10.28 5.94 22.54
CA VAL A 13 -9.98 7.37 22.42
C VAL A 13 -10.04 8.06 23.79
N LYS A 14 -11.08 7.77 24.59
CA LYS A 14 -11.24 8.32 25.94
C LYS A 14 -10.10 7.92 26.88
N ARG A 15 -9.62 6.67 26.80
CA ARG A 15 -8.45 6.23 27.58
C ARG A 15 -7.17 6.99 27.18
N VAL A 16 -6.93 7.21 25.89
CA VAL A 16 -5.76 7.96 25.42
C VAL A 16 -5.88 9.43 25.77
N TYR A 17 -7.08 10.02 25.66
CA TYR A 17 -7.38 11.38 26.10
C TYR A 17 -7.02 11.58 27.57
N LEU A 18 -7.49 10.72 28.46
CA LEU A 18 -7.20 10.84 29.90
C LEU A 18 -5.72 10.69 30.24
N LYS A 19 -4.96 9.92 29.45
CA LYS A 19 -3.51 9.75 29.63
C LYS A 19 -2.68 10.92 29.10
N THR A 20 -3.14 11.56 28.03
CA THR A 20 -2.42 12.65 27.33
C THR A 20 -2.87 14.03 27.78
N ARG A 21 -3.99 14.11 28.51
CA ARG A 21 -4.54 15.35 29.06
C ARG A 21 -3.56 15.95 30.07
N GLY A 22 -3.06 17.12 29.72
CA GLY A 22 -2.23 17.94 30.59
C GLY A 22 -3.07 18.92 31.40
N ARG A 23 -2.66 20.19 31.39
CA ARG A 23 -3.34 21.31 32.07
C ARG A 23 -4.41 21.98 31.19
N GLU A 24 -4.89 21.27 30.17
CA GLU A 24 -5.88 21.78 29.23
C GLU A 24 -7.21 22.06 29.94
N LEU A 25 -7.91 23.11 29.50
CA LEU A 25 -9.27 23.40 29.97
C LEU A 25 -10.23 22.26 29.55
N PRO A 26 -11.29 21.98 30.33
CA PRO A 26 -12.31 21.01 29.95
C PRO A 26 -12.87 21.29 28.56
N GLY A 27 -12.98 20.25 27.72
CA GLY A 27 -13.42 20.37 26.32
C GLY A 27 -12.31 20.56 25.30
N ASN A 28 -11.08 20.85 25.75
CA ASN A 28 -9.90 20.91 24.89
C ASN A 28 -9.04 19.65 25.02
N TYR A 29 -8.15 19.46 24.05
CA TYR A 29 -7.17 18.38 24.03
C TYR A 29 -5.83 18.84 23.46
N ASN A 30 -4.77 18.19 23.90
CA ASN A 30 -3.41 18.42 23.46
C ASN A 30 -3.20 17.86 22.04
N HIS A 31 -2.40 18.52 21.20
CA HIS A 31 -2.01 18.03 19.87
C HIS A 31 -1.35 16.64 19.92
N VAL A 32 -0.68 16.30 21.04
CA VAL A 32 -0.10 14.98 21.30
C VAL A 32 -1.15 13.86 21.20
N LEU A 33 -2.41 14.13 21.59
CA LEU A 33 -3.50 13.14 21.50
C LEU A 33 -3.67 12.62 20.07
N LEU A 34 -3.69 13.52 19.08
CA LEU A 34 -3.88 13.12 17.68
C LEU A 34 -2.72 12.25 17.20
N SER A 35 -1.48 12.61 17.58
CA SER A 35 -0.28 11.83 17.26
C SER A 35 -0.37 10.41 17.84
N GLU A 36 -0.64 10.28 19.13
CA GLU A 36 -0.73 8.98 19.81
C GLU A 36 -1.82 8.09 19.19
N LEU A 37 -3.00 8.65 18.94
CA LEU A 37 -4.10 7.92 18.31
C LEU A 37 -3.71 7.47 16.89
N TYR A 38 -3.08 8.36 16.12
CA TYR A 38 -2.65 8.05 14.76
C TYR A 38 -1.64 6.92 14.74
N HIS A 39 -0.57 7.02 15.53
CA HIS A 39 0.52 6.03 15.56
C HIS A 39 0.03 4.65 16.03
N GLU A 40 -0.85 4.59 17.03
CA GLU A 40 -1.47 3.33 17.44
C GLU A 40 -2.36 2.73 16.33
N GLN A 41 -3.14 3.56 15.62
CA GLN A 41 -4.00 3.09 14.54
C GLN A 41 -3.20 2.66 13.29
N SER A 42 -2.07 3.33 13.01
CA SER A 42 -1.20 3.05 11.85
C SER A 42 -0.11 2.01 12.15
N ARG A 43 0.04 1.53 13.38
CA ARG A 43 1.12 0.59 13.80
C ARG A 43 1.32 -0.64 12.91
N ARG A 44 0.27 -1.10 12.23
CA ARG A 44 0.31 -2.28 11.36
C ARG A 44 0.74 -1.98 9.93
N TRP A 45 0.81 -0.71 9.52
CA TRP A 45 1.16 -0.33 8.15
C TRP A 45 2.52 -0.86 7.74
N ALA A 46 3.52 -0.79 8.63
CA ALA A 46 4.85 -1.34 8.38
C ALA A 46 4.79 -2.84 8.04
N MET A 47 4.09 -3.64 8.84
CA MET A 47 3.95 -5.08 8.60
C MET A 47 3.21 -5.36 7.28
N ILE A 48 2.10 -4.65 7.03
CA ILE A 48 1.30 -4.84 5.80
C ILE A 48 2.13 -4.50 4.56
N ALA A 49 2.84 -3.38 4.58
CA ALA A 49 3.64 -2.94 3.44
C ALA A 49 4.84 -3.85 3.19
N ASN A 50 5.51 -4.34 4.25
CA ASN A 50 6.58 -5.33 4.10
C ASN A 50 6.05 -6.65 3.51
N ASN A 51 4.92 -7.16 3.98
CA ASN A 51 4.30 -8.36 3.43
C ASN A 51 3.92 -8.17 1.95
N HIS A 52 3.40 -6.99 1.59
CA HIS A 52 3.11 -6.66 0.20
C HIS A 52 4.38 -6.64 -0.66
N LEU A 53 5.45 -5.99 -0.20
CA LEU A 53 6.74 -5.98 -0.88
C LEU A 53 7.28 -7.41 -1.09
N THR A 54 7.27 -8.25 -0.05
CA THR A 54 7.68 -9.66 -0.16
C THR A 54 6.84 -10.42 -1.17
N SER A 55 5.52 -10.24 -1.16
CA SER A 55 4.63 -10.89 -2.12
C SER A 55 4.91 -10.46 -3.55
N VAL A 56 5.14 -9.16 -3.79
CA VAL A 56 5.43 -8.66 -5.15
C VAL A 56 6.79 -9.16 -5.63
N LEU A 57 7.81 -9.15 -4.77
CA LEU A 57 9.13 -9.70 -5.10
C LEU A 57 9.02 -11.17 -5.50
N ALA A 58 8.30 -11.99 -4.71
CA ALA A 58 8.11 -13.40 -5.02
C ALA A 58 7.38 -13.62 -6.36
N THR A 59 6.29 -12.87 -6.61
CA THR A 59 5.58 -12.92 -7.89
C THR A 59 6.48 -12.52 -9.06
N THR A 60 7.32 -11.51 -8.87
CA THR A 60 8.23 -11.02 -9.92
C THR A 60 9.33 -12.03 -10.21
N THR A 61 9.93 -12.63 -9.18
CA THR A 61 10.91 -13.72 -9.34
C THR A 61 10.31 -14.89 -10.11
N ASN A 62 9.10 -15.33 -9.72
CA ASN A 62 8.40 -16.41 -10.43
C ASN A 62 8.12 -16.05 -11.89
N PHE A 63 7.70 -14.81 -12.17
CA PHE A 63 7.47 -14.34 -13.53
C PHE A 63 8.76 -14.40 -14.38
N VAL A 64 9.88 -13.90 -13.86
CA VAL A 64 11.17 -13.96 -14.54
C VAL A 64 11.60 -15.40 -14.82
N GLU A 65 11.44 -16.29 -13.84
CA GLU A 65 11.75 -17.72 -14.01
C GLU A 65 10.88 -18.37 -15.10
N MET A 66 9.58 -18.07 -15.14
CA MET A 66 8.68 -18.55 -16.19
C MET A 66 9.10 -18.06 -17.58
N VAL A 67 9.50 -16.79 -17.70
CA VAL A 67 9.96 -16.22 -18.98
C VAL A 67 11.26 -16.89 -19.43
N LEU A 68 12.24 -17.06 -18.54
CA LEU A 68 13.49 -17.74 -18.86
C LEU A 68 13.27 -19.19 -19.29
N ASN A 69 12.36 -19.90 -18.63
CA ASN A 69 11.99 -21.26 -19.00
C ASN A 69 11.28 -21.36 -20.35
N CYS A 70 10.57 -20.31 -20.77
CA CYS A 70 9.88 -20.28 -22.05
C CYS A 70 10.82 -19.94 -23.22
N ILE A 71 11.80 -19.07 -23.02
CA ILE A 71 12.64 -18.51 -24.09
C ILE A 71 13.95 -19.28 -24.25
N VAL A 72 14.57 -19.71 -23.14
CA VAL A 72 15.91 -20.32 -23.16
C VAL A 72 15.79 -21.83 -23.14
N VAL A 73 16.17 -22.45 -24.27
CA VAL A 73 16.11 -23.92 -24.45
C VAL A 73 17.23 -24.64 -23.69
N GLU A 74 18.41 -24.04 -23.62
CA GLU A 74 19.59 -24.67 -23.00
C GLU A 74 19.69 -24.31 -21.52
N ASP A 75 19.66 -25.33 -20.65
CA ASP A 75 19.68 -25.13 -19.19
C ASP A 75 20.99 -24.52 -18.68
N SER A 76 22.12 -24.76 -19.36
CA SER A 76 23.42 -24.14 -19.05
C SER A 76 23.39 -22.63 -19.25
N VAL A 77 22.85 -22.17 -20.38
CA VAL A 77 22.69 -20.74 -20.71
C VAL A 77 21.68 -20.10 -19.76
N LYS A 78 20.55 -20.78 -19.51
CA LYS A 78 19.49 -20.33 -18.61
C LYS A 78 20.02 -20.05 -17.20
N SER A 79 20.79 -20.98 -16.63
CA SER A 79 21.35 -20.85 -15.29
C SER A 79 22.29 -19.65 -15.18
N ARG A 80 23.14 -19.42 -16.19
CA ARG A 80 24.08 -18.28 -16.22
C ARG A 80 23.35 -16.94 -16.38
N ILE A 81 22.33 -16.86 -17.22
CA ILE A 81 21.48 -15.66 -17.36
C ILE A 81 20.73 -15.39 -16.05
N GLN A 82 20.22 -16.44 -15.40
CA GLN A 82 19.53 -16.33 -14.13
C GLN A 82 20.44 -15.77 -13.02
N GLU A 83 21.71 -16.15 -12.96
CA GLU A 83 22.68 -15.57 -12.02
C GLU A 83 22.86 -14.05 -12.22
N ILE A 84 22.97 -13.61 -13.48
CA ILE A 84 23.10 -12.18 -13.82
C ILE A 84 21.85 -11.41 -13.40
N ILE A 85 20.67 -11.94 -13.72
CA ILE A 85 19.40 -11.32 -13.36
C ILE A 85 19.24 -11.28 -11.84
N GLN A 86 19.54 -12.37 -11.13
CA GLN A 86 19.43 -12.45 -9.68
C GLN A 86 20.33 -11.41 -8.98
N SER A 87 21.56 -11.22 -9.46
CA SER A 87 22.47 -10.19 -8.96
C SER A 87 21.85 -8.79 -9.06
N LYS A 88 21.31 -8.43 -10.23
CA LYS A 88 20.63 -7.14 -10.42
C LYS A 88 19.37 -7.02 -9.57
N PHE A 89 18.59 -8.09 -9.48
CA PHE A 89 17.35 -8.14 -8.73
C PHE A 89 17.58 -7.92 -7.22
N GLU A 90 18.65 -8.48 -6.65
CA GLU A 90 18.99 -8.23 -5.24
C GLU A 90 19.34 -6.76 -4.95
N ILE A 91 20.04 -6.08 -5.87
CA ILE A 91 20.30 -4.63 -5.75
C ILE A 91 18.99 -3.84 -5.71
N LYS A 92 18.06 -4.17 -6.62
CA LYS A 92 16.74 -3.51 -6.71
C LYS A 92 15.87 -3.79 -5.48
N LYS A 93 15.88 -5.02 -4.99
CA LYS A 93 15.20 -5.43 -3.75
C LYS A 93 15.73 -4.65 -2.54
N LEU A 94 17.04 -4.48 -2.41
CA LEU A 94 17.64 -3.66 -1.35
C LEU A 94 17.21 -2.19 -1.44
N ALA A 95 17.18 -1.64 -2.66
CA ALA A 95 16.70 -0.27 -2.89
C ALA A 95 15.22 -0.10 -2.50
N ALA A 96 14.35 -1.02 -2.93
CA ALA A 96 12.94 -1.04 -2.56
C ALA A 96 12.73 -1.13 -1.04
N ALA A 97 13.45 -2.03 -0.37
CA ALA A 97 13.38 -2.18 1.09
C ALA A 97 13.85 -0.91 1.82
N LYS A 98 14.90 -0.25 1.31
CA LYS A 98 15.39 1.02 1.84
C LYS A 98 14.35 2.13 1.67
N GLU A 99 13.76 2.28 0.48
CA GLU A 99 12.71 3.27 0.22
C GLU A 99 11.49 3.06 1.13
N LEU A 100 11.04 1.81 1.26
CA LEU A 100 9.92 1.47 2.15
C LEU A 100 10.23 1.83 3.61
N LYS A 101 11.47 1.57 4.07
CA LYS A 101 11.89 1.97 5.41
C LYS A 101 11.81 3.48 5.59
N THR A 102 12.26 4.27 4.62
CA THR A 102 12.16 5.74 4.66
C THR A 102 10.70 6.19 4.79
N LEU A 103 9.80 5.64 3.98
CA LEU A 103 8.37 5.96 4.07
C LEU A 103 7.78 5.61 5.44
N ILE A 104 8.15 4.47 6.02
CA ILE A 104 7.69 4.08 7.37
C ILE A 104 8.20 5.04 8.44
N GLU A 105 9.44 5.53 8.33
CA GLU A 105 9.99 6.51 9.28
C GLU A 105 9.33 7.88 9.14
N ASP A 106 8.89 8.27 7.93
CA ASP A 106 8.13 9.50 7.74
C ASP A 106 6.77 9.44 8.47
N GLU A 107 6.10 8.29 8.46
CA GLU A 107 4.81 8.10 9.15
C GLU A 107 4.92 8.07 10.68
N LYS A 108 6.12 7.85 11.24
CA LYS A 108 6.35 7.94 12.70
C LYS A 108 6.49 9.38 13.19
N ARG A 109 6.61 10.36 12.29
CA ARG A 109 6.70 11.77 12.66
C ARG A 109 5.33 12.31 13.10
N GLN A 110 5.33 13.56 13.56
CA GLN A 110 4.10 14.24 13.94
C GLN A 110 3.14 14.34 12.75
N PRO A 111 1.84 14.07 12.95
CA PRO A 111 0.83 14.21 11.92
C PRO A 111 0.81 15.61 11.30
N ILE A 112 1.16 15.71 10.02
CA ILE A 112 1.04 16.94 9.23
C ILE A 112 0.41 16.62 7.89
N THR A 113 -0.43 17.52 7.37
CA THR A 113 -0.97 17.37 6.03
C THR A 113 -1.10 18.72 5.37
N TYR A 114 -0.59 18.80 4.14
CA TYR A 114 -0.75 19.94 3.24
C TYR A 114 -1.95 19.78 2.32
N ASN A 115 -2.72 18.70 2.51
CA ASN A 115 -3.84 18.36 1.65
C ASN A 115 -5.14 19.00 2.19
N HIS A 116 -5.77 19.88 1.40
CA HIS A 116 -7.03 20.55 1.74
C HIS A 116 -8.20 19.59 2.01
N TYR A 117 -8.15 18.36 1.52
CA TYR A 117 -9.16 17.34 1.84
C TYR A 117 -9.28 17.09 3.35
N TYR A 118 -8.24 17.34 4.15
CA TYR A 118 -8.34 17.23 5.60
C TYR A 118 -9.36 18.22 6.18
N THR A 119 -9.30 19.49 5.77
CA THR A 119 -10.26 20.50 6.23
C THR A 119 -11.67 20.18 5.74
N ASP A 120 -11.81 19.74 4.50
CA ASP A 120 -13.12 19.35 3.94
C ASP A 120 -13.72 18.14 4.66
N ASN A 121 -12.91 17.12 4.95
CA ASN A 121 -13.34 15.94 5.70
C ASN A 121 -13.83 16.32 7.11
N ILE A 122 -13.17 17.28 7.79
CA ILE A 122 -13.61 17.77 9.10
C ILE A 122 -14.93 18.52 9.00
N GLN A 123 -15.06 19.44 8.04
CA GLN A 123 -16.28 20.21 7.86
C GLN A 123 -17.47 19.30 7.54
N ASN A 124 -17.27 18.33 6.65
CA ASN A 124 -18.29 17.33 6.32
C ASN A 124 -18.67 16.49 7.55
N ALA A 125 -17.70 16.02 8.34
CA ALA A 125 -17.99 15.27 9.57
C ALA A 125 -18.81 16.09 10.59
N ARG A 126 -18.50 17.39 10.72
CA ARG A 126 -19.26 18.31 11.59
C ARG A 126 -20.67 18.55 11.05
N HIS A 127 -20.82 18.76 9.74
CA HIS A 127 -22.13 18.94 9.11
C HIS A 127 -23.01 17.70 9.24
N ASP A 128 -22.45 16.50 9.04
CA ASP A 128 -23.17 15.24 9.19
C ASP A 128 -23.64 15.02 10.64
N ALA A 129 -22.77 15.32 11.62
CA ALA A 129 -23.13 15.27 13.03
C ALA A 129 -24.27 16.26 13.37
N MET A 130 -24.17 17.49 12.88
CA MET A 130 -25.19 18.53 13.07
C MET A 130 -26.53 18.12 12.43
N LYS A 131 -26.49 17.65 11.19
CA LYS A 131 -27.67 17.13 10.47
C LYS A 131 -28.33 15.99 11.22
N GLY A 132 -27.54 15.04 11.74
CA GLY A 132 -28.04 13.94 12.55
C GLY A 132 -28.69 14.42 13.86
N ASN A 133 -28.13 15.43 14.51
CA ASN A 133 -28.72 16.03 15.72
C ASN A 133 -30.04 16.74 15.42
N ILE A 134 -30.12 17.51 14.33
CA ILE A 134 -31.34 18.16 13.86
C ILE A 134 -32.41 17.11 13.56
N GLN A 135 -32.08 16.07 12.79
CA GLN A 135 -33.02 15.01 12.44
C GLN A 135 -33.56 14.32 13.70
N LYS A 136 -32.70 13.98 14.66
CA LYS A 136 -33.16 13.37 15.92
C LYS A 136 -34.02 14.32 16.76
N ALA A 137 -33.70 15.62 16.78
CA ALA A 137 -34.50 16.62 17.49
C ALA A 137 -35.90 16.77 16.87
N MET A 138 -35.97 16.78 15.52
CA MET A 138 -37.25 16.77 14.80
C MET A 138 -38.07 15.52 15.14
N HIS A 139 -37.47 14.33 15.10
CA HIS A 139 -38.18 13.09 15.47
C HIS A 139 -38.71 13.12 16.90
N SER A 140 -37.92 13.60 17.88
CA SER A 140 -38.39 13.67 19.27
C SER A 140 -39.55 14.63 19.49
N VAL A 141 -39.65 15.72 18.71
CA VAL A 141 -40.79 16.65 18.79
C VAL A 141 -42.03 16.02 18.15
N VAL A 142 -41.87 15.31 17.03
CA VAL A 142 -42.97 14.64 16.32
C VAL A 142 -43.55 13.47 17.13
N GLU A 143 -42.72 12.65 17.79
CA GLU A 143 -43.17 11.54 18.64
C GLU A 143 -43.98 12.02 19.86
N HIS A 144 -43.62 13.18 20.43
CA HIS A 144 -44.32 13.76 21.57
C HIS A 144 -45.68 14.41 21.19
N ASP A 145 -45.83 14.88 19.96
CA ASP A 145 -47.03 15.60 19.49
C ASP A 145 -48.04 14.71 18.72
N LEU A 146 -47.85 13.38 18.66
CA LEU A 146 -48.78 12.39 18.06
C LEU A 146 -50.21 12.41 18.67
N CYS A 147 -50.45 13.16 19.74
CA CYS A 147 -51.78 13.34 20.35
C CYS A 147 -52.61 14.51 19.75
N ARG A 148 -52.11 15.30 18.80
CA ARG A 148 -52.92 16.34 18.14
C ARG A 148 -52.73 16.36 16.63
N PHE A 149 -53.79 15.99 15.91
CA PHE A 149 -53.93 16.18 14.47
C PHE A 149 -53.72 17.67 14.12
N ASN A 150 -52.82 17.92 13.15
CA ASN A 150 -52.25 19.20 12.68
C ASN A 150 -50.94 19.61 13.38
N VAL A 151 -49.84 18.96 13.00
CA VAL A 151 -48.48 19.30 13.47
C VAL A 151 -47.97 20.55 12.75
N LEU A 152 -48.26 21.73 13.32
CA LEU A 152 -47.40 22.89 13.08
C LEU A 152 -46.16 22.69 13.96
N ILE A 153 -45.04 22.26 13.36
CA ILE A 153 -43.82 22.03 14.15
C ILE A 153 -43.33 23.38 14.69
N ASP A 154 -43.41 23.56 16.00
CA ASP A 154 -42.95 24.77 16.68
C ASP A 154 -41.40 24.85 16.63
N PRO A 155 -40.83 25.87 15.95
CA PRO A 155 -39.38 26.06 15.89
C PRO A 155 -38.74 26.18 17.28
N ILE A 156 -39.46 26.69 18.28
CA ILE A 156 -38.97 26.85 19.65
C ILE A 156 -38.79 25.49 20.34
N LYS A 157 -39.71 24.54 20.11
CA LYS A 157 -39.58 23.16 20.62
C LYS A 157 -38.40 22.42 19.99
N ILE A 158 -38.13 22.65 18.70
CA ILE A 158 -36.93 22.10 18.04
C ILE A 158 -35.67 22.71 18.68
N LEU A 159 -35.62 24.03 18.85
CA LEU A 159 -34.48 24.73 19.45
C LEU A 159 -34.20 24.26 20.89
N ALA A 160 -35.24 24.08 21.70
CA ALA A 160 -35.12 23.54 23.06
C ALA A 160 -34.60 22.08 23.04
N SER A 161 -35.11 21.27 22.12
CA SER A 161 -34.64 19.88 21.93
C SER A 161 -33.19 19.79 21.45
N LEU A 162 -32.71 20.79 20.70
CA LEU A 162 -31.32 20.93 20.29
C LEU A 162 -30.43 21.40 21.45
N GLN A 163 -30.89 22.36 22.26
CA GLN A 163 -30.16 22.84 23.45
C GLN A 163 -29.95 21.73 24.48
N ASN A 164 -30.95 20.89 24.73
CA ASN A 164 -30.84 19.76 25.66
C ASN A 164 -29.88 18.65 25.19
N ARG A 165 -29.47 18.66 23.91
CA ARG A 165 -28.51 17.72 23.32
C ARG A 165 -27.10 18.29 23.21
N VAL A 166 -26.88 19.54 23.65
CA VAL A 166 -25.54 20.09 23.84
C VAL A 166 -24.84 19.21 24.87
N ILE A 167 -23.72 18.61 24.46
CA ILE A 167 -23.00 17.58 25.21
C ILE A 167 -22.65 18.13 26.59
N VAL A 168 -23.32 17.64 27.65
CA VAL A 168 -23.10 18.10 29.04
C VAL A 168 -21.72 17.69 29.56
N ASN A 169 -21.12 16.65 28.97
CA ASN A 169 -19.78 16.18 29.32
C ASN A 169 -18.70 16.72 28.37
N MET A 170 -17.98 17.74 28.82
CA MET A 170 -16.90 18.38 28.06
C MET A 170 -15.80 17.38 27.62
N ASP A 171 -15.54 16.32 28.39
CA ASP A 171 -14.56 15.29 28.01
C ASP A 171 -15.04 14.46 26.81
N ASP A 172 -16.34 14.14 26.77
CA ASP A 172 -16.93 13.38 25.65
C ASP A 172 -16.96 14.23 24.37
N GLN A 173 -17.19 15.54 24.50
CA GLN A 173 -17.06 16.48 23.38
C GLN A 173 -15.62 16.51 22.84
N ALA A 174 -14.62 16.63 23.72
CA ALA A 174 -13.21 16.63 23.34
C ALA A 174 -12.84 15.33 22.60
N CYS A 175 -13.28 14.18 23.13
CA CYS A 175 -13.05 12.87 22.52
C CYS A 175 -13.73 12.75 21.14
N SER A 176 -14.97 13.21 21.00
CA SER A 176 -15.71 13.16 19.73
C SER A 176 -15.04 14.02 18.66
N GLU A 177 -14.58 15.23 19.01
CA GLU A 177 -13.87 16.10 18.09
C GLU A 177 -12.49 15.51 17.71
N ALA A 178 -11.75 14.95 18.67
CA ALA A 178 -10.48 14.28 18.40
C ALA A 178 -10.67 13.07 17.45
N LEU A 179 -11.73 12.29 17.65
CA LEU A 179 -12.09 11.16 16.79
C LEU A 179 -12.43 11.62 15.36
N ALA A 180 -13.18 12.71 15.21
CA ALA A 180 -13.49 13.27 13.89
C ALA A 180 -12.21 13.70 13.15
N ARG A 181 -11.28 14.39 13.84
CA ARG A 181 -9.99 14.79 13.27
C ARG A 181 -9.10 13.60 12.94
N LEU A 182 -9.05 12.59 13.82
CA LEU A 182 -8.33 11.35 13.58
C LEU A 182 -8.84 10.67 12.30
N ASN A 183 -10.15 10.52 12.14
CA ASN A 183 -10.74 9.90 10.95
C ASN A 183 -10.42 10.69 9.68
N ALA A 184 -10.52 12.03 9.74
CA ALA A 184 -10.20 12.90 8.61
C ALA A 184 -8.73 12.80 8.20
N TYR A 185 -7.81 12.84 9.18
CA TYR A 185 -6.38 12.74 8.94
C TYR A 185 -5.97 11.35 8.46
N TYR A 186 -6.41 10.31 9.17
CA TYR A 186 -6.08 8.91 8.86
C TYR A 186 -6.49 8.55 7.44
N LYS A 187 -7.66 9.01 6.97
CA LYS A 187 -8.11 8.80 5.60
C LYS A 187 -7.15 9.39 4.55
N VAL A 188 -6.62 10.58 4.80
CA VAL A 188 -5.64 11.22 3.90
C VAL A 188 -4.31 10.50 3.96
N ALA A 189 -3.76 10.30 5.17
CA ALA A 189 -2.48 9.66 5.39
C ALA A 189 -2.46 8.23 4.80
N MET A 190 -3.50 7.43 5.03
CA MET A 190 -3.60 6.07 4.51
C MET A 190 -3.54 6.04 2.97
N LYS A 191 -4.27 6.94 2.31
CA LYS A 191 -4.27 7.01 0.84
C LYS A 191 -2.89 7.38 0.32
N THR A 192 -2.27 8.40 0.92
CA THR A 192 -0.92 8.84 0.55
C THR A 192 0.11 7.74 0.76
N PHE A 193 0.06 7.05 1.90
CA PHE A 193 0.99 5.97 2.21
C PHE A 193 0.85 4.81 1.22
N VAL A 194 -0.39 4.36 0.93
CA VAL A 194 -0.63 3.29 -0.04
C VAL A 194 -0.14 3.68 -1.43
N ASP A 195 -0.46 4.88 -1.89
CA ASP A 195 0.01 5.38 -3.20
C ASP A 195 1.54 5.45 -3.26
N ASN A 196 2.18 5.93 -2.20
CA ASN A 196 3.63 6.01 -2.13
C ASN A 196 4.29 4.62 -2.10
N VAL A 197 3.73 3.64 -1.39
CA VAL A 197 4.24 2.26 -1.42
C VAL A 197 4.13 1.71 -2.85
N CYS A 198 2.96 1.83 -3.50
CA CYS A 198 2.81 1.34 -4.86
C CYS A 198 3.76 2.05 -5.83
N ARG A 199 3.75 3.38 -5.87
CA ARG A 199 4.51 4.16 -6.87
C ARG A 199 6.00 4.23 -6.61
N GLN A 200 6.40 4.42 -5.36
CA GLN A 200 7.80 4.72 -5.01
C GLN A 200 8.58 3.47 -4.64
N VAL A 201 7.94 2.47 -4.04
CA VAL A 201 8.60 1.21 -3.65
C VAL A 201 8.45 0.17 -4.75
N ILE A 202 7.22 -0.11 -5.17
CA ILE A 202 6.94 -1.23 -6.09
C ILE A 202 7.23 -0.84 -7.53
N GLU A 203 6.54 0.16 -8.06
CA GLU A 203 6.64 0.54 -9.48
C GLU A 203 8.05 1.01 -9.81
N ARG A 204 8.62 1.93 -9.01
CA ARG A 204 9.94 2.52 -9.29
C ARG A 204 11.08 1.51 -9.26
N HIS A 205 11.11 0.61 -8.27
CA HIS A 205 12.28 -0.23 -8.02
C HIS A 205 12.12 -1.67 -8.51
N ILE A 206 10.90 -2.15 -8.71
CA ILE A 206 10.64 -3.52 -9.13
C ILE A 206 10.10 -3.51 -10.55
N VAL A 207 8.90 -2.94 -10.77
CA VAL A 207 8.15 -3.13 -12.03
C VAL A 207 8.77 -2.36 -13.20
N SER A 208 9.11 -1.09 -13.01
CA SER A 208 9.64 -0.22 -14.09
C SER A 208 11.00 -0.69 -14.58
N ASP A 209 11.78 -1.30 -13.70
CA ASP A 209 13.14 -1.78 -13.99
C ASP A 209 13.15 -3.23 -14.54
N LEU A 210 12.00 -3.92 -14.59
CA LEU A 210 11.91 -5.30 -15.10
C LEU A 210 12.48 -5.48 -16.52
N PRO A 211 12.13 -4.62 -17.50
CA PRO A 211 12.69 -4.72 -18.85
C PRO A 211 14.20 -4.52 -18.89
N ASP A 212 14.75 -3.78 -17.92
CA ASP A 212 16.16 -3.46 -17.79
C ASP A 212 16.92 -4.48 -16.92
N LEU A 213 16.30 -5.59 -16.50
CA LEU A 213 17.01 -6.65 -15.78
C LEU A 213 17.98 -7.41 -16.70
N PHE A 214 17.63 -7.56 -17.98
CA PHE A 214 18.46 -8.20 -18.98
C PHE A 214 18.18 -7.59 -20.37
N SER A 215 18.98 -6.58 -20.72
CA SER A 215 18.82 -5.80 -21.95
C SER A 215 20.08 -5.86 -22.81
N PRO A 216 20.01 -5.49 -24.10
CA PRO A 216 21.19 -5.48 -24.98
C PRO A 216 22.35 -4.65 -24.41
N MET A 217 22.06 -3.55 -23.73
CA MET A 217 23.08 -2.73 -23.07
C MET A 217 23.82 -3.51 -21.98
N ILE A 218 23.11 -4.34 -21.21
CA ILE A 218 23.71 -5.20 -20.19
C ILE A 218 24.63 -6.22 -20.83
N VAL A 219 24.20 -6.82 -21.93
CA VAL A 219 25.00 -7.79 -22.68
C VAL A 219 26.29 -7.15 -23.19
N MET A 220 26.25 -5.88 -23.61
CA MET A 220 27.43 -5.13 -24.04
C MET A 220 28.41 -4.80 -22.90
N GLU A 221 27.92 -4.72 -21.65
CA GLU A 221 28.75 -4.48 -20.47
C GLU A 221 29.42 -5.75 -19.92
N LEU A 222 29.03 -6.94 -20.42
CA LEU A 222 29.62 -8.20 -20.00
C LEU A 222 31.07 -8.32 -20.50
N SER A 223 31.93 -8.89 -19.66
CA SER A 223 33.31 -9.17 -20.06
C SER A 223 33.37 -10.30 -21.10
N ASP A 224 34.44 -10.38 -21.89
CA ASP A 224 34.66 -11.50 -22.82
C ASP A 224 34.61 -12.85 -22.12
N GLN A 225 35.07 -12.90 -20.85
CA GLN A 225 35.00 -14.12 -20.05
C GLN A 225 33.56 -14.50 -19.70
N ASP A 226 32.71 -13.52 -19.38
CA ASP A 226 31.30 -13.75 -19.08
C ASP A 226 30.52 -14.12 -20.35
N LEU A 227 30.85 -13.52 -21.49
CA LEU A 227 30.27 -13.87 -22.79
C LEU A 227 30.62 -15.29 -23.20
N VAL A 228 31.90 -15.66 -23.11
CA VAL A 228 32.34 -17.04 -23.36
C VAL A 228 31.65 -17.97 -22.40
N ARG A 229 31.57 -17.64 -21.11
CA ARG A 229 30.82 -18.44 -20.14
C ARG A 229 29.38 -18.64 -20.60
N ILE A 230 28.64 -17.59 -20.91
CA ILE A 230 27.22 -17.71 -21.30
C ILE A 230 27.06 -18.51 -22.60
N ALA A 231 27.92 -18.29 -23.59
CA ALA A 231 27.80 -18.86 -24.94
C ALA A 231 28.53 -20.21 -25.12
N GLU A 232 29.28 -20.67 -24.12
CA GLU A 232 30.05 -21.91 -24.22
C GLU A 232 29.11 -23.12 -24.25
N GLU A 233 29.17 -23.82 -25.38
CA GLU A 233 28.44 -25.07 -25.58
C GLU A 233 28.99 -26.18 -24.67
N PRO A 234 28.11 -26.93 -23.99
CA PRO A 234 28.47 -28.18 -23.35
C PRO A 234 29.20 -29.14 -24.31
N PRO A 235 30.23 -29.87 -23.84
CA PRO A 235 31.01 -30.78 -24.68
C PRO A 235 30.15 -31.82 -25.40
N GLN A 236 29.10 -32.32 -24.73
CA GLN A 236 28.13 -33.25 -25.30
C GLN A 236 27.35 -32.68 -26.50
N GLN A 237 26.95 -31.39 -26.43
CA GLN A 237 26.29 -30.73 -27.55
C GLN A 237 27.27 -30.48 -28.70
N LYS A 238 28.51 -30.13 -28.39
CA LYS A 238 29.58 -29.95 -29.39
C LYS A 238 29.85 -31.25 -30.17
N GLU A 239 29.98 -32.37 -29.48
CA GLU A 239 30.14 -33.71 -30.07
C GLU A 239 28.92 -34.10 -30.91
N LYS A 240 27.71 -33.92 -30.37
CA LYS A 240 26.47 -34.22 -31.09
C LYS A 240 26.31 -33.38 -32.35
N ARG A 241 26.66 -32.09 -32.32
CA ARG A 241 26.64 -31.22 -33.50
C ARG A 241 27.63 -31.69 -34.55
N ALA A 242 28.85 -32.07 -34.14
CA ALA A 242 29.85 -32.59 -35.07
C ALA A 242 29.36 -33.85 -35.77
N ALA A 243 28.85 -34.84 -35.02
CA ALA A 243 28.31 -36.08 -35.56
C ALA A 243 27.11 -35.86 -36.50
N LEU A 244 26.17 -34.98 -36.13
CA LEU A 244 25.01 -34.67 -36.97
C LEU A 244 25.40 -33.90 -38.25
N SER A 245 26.40 -33.02 -38.16
CA SER A 245 26.89 -32.27 -39.32
C SER A 245 27.59 -33.20 -40.32
N GLU A 246 28.40 -34.14 -39.82
CA GLU A 246 29.04 -35.17 -40.62
C GLU A 246 27.98 -36.06 -41.31
N LEU A 247 26.98 -36.54 -40.57
CA LEU A 247 25.89 -37.33 -41.14
C LEU A 247 25.12 -36.55 -42.23
N ALA A 248 24.79 -35.28 -41.97
CA ALA A 248 24.09 -34.44 -42.93
C ALA A 248 24.92 -34.23 -44.22
N GLN A 249 26.24 -34.08 -44.09
CA GLN A 249 27.13 -33.94 -45.23
C GLN A 249 27.18 -35.24 -46.05
N ASN A 250 27.38 -36.38 -45.39
CA ASN A 250 27.40 -37.69 -46.04
C ASN A 250 26.09 -37.99 -46.79
N LEU A 251 24.95 -37.61 -46.21
CA LEU A 251 23.64 -37.75 -46.86
C LEU A 251 23.50 -36.86 -48.09
N ARG A 252 24.00 -35.61 -48.06
CA ARG A 252 23.99 -34.72 -49.23
C ARG A 252 24.87 -35.25 -50.36
N ASP A 253 26.06 -35.72 -50.02
CA ASP A 253 27.02 -36.26 -51.00
C ASP A 253 26.45 -37.53 -51.66
N SER A 254 25.83 -38.42 -50.86
CA SER A 254 25.14 -39.61 -51.37
C SER A 254 23.99 -39.26 -52.31
N LEU A 255 23.23 -38.20 -52.02
CA LEU A 255 22.13 -37.73 -52.87
C LEU A 255 22.65 -37.16 -54.20
N LEU A 256 23.77 -36.41 -54.18
CA LEU A 256 24.45 -35.92 -55.38
C LEU A 256 24.97 -37.08 -56.24
N HIS A 257 25.47 -38.14 -55.62
CA HIS A 257 25.91 -39.34 -56.32
C HIS A 257 24.76 -40.16 -56.93
N LEU A 258 23.54 -40.09 -56.37
CA LEU A 258 22.37 -40.78 -56.93
C LEU A 258 21.69 -39.99 -58.07
N HIS A 259 21.99 -38.70 -58.22
CA HIS A 259 21.41 -37.83 -59.25
C HIS A 259 22.29 -37.69 -60.51
N ASN A 260 23.52 -38.19 -60.48
CA ASN A 260 24.44 -38.30 -61.62
C ASN A 260 24.55 -39.76 -62.08
#